data_AF-A0A519E6P8-F1
#
_entry.id   AF-A0A519E6P8-F1
#
_cell.length_a   1.000
_cell.length_b   1.000
_cell.length_c   1.000
_cell.angle_alpha   90.00
_cell.angle_beta   90.00
_cell.angle_gamma   90.00
#
_symmetry.space_group_name_H-M   'P 1'
#
loop_
_entity.id
_entity.type
_entity.pdbx_description
1 polymer ?
#
loop_
_entity_poly.entity_id
_entity_poly.type
_entity_poly.pdbx_seq_one_letter_code
_entity_poly.pdbx_strand_id
1 'polypeptide(L)'
;MDGRVRRPGRCRRLGAHRRLQPVPAAPGGGDVSEGAVRHLDARRPRASRPCEENGGTFAGVGPDLLLLRKHRGRPWRRCGQPAAGAVASPRVRLLVASTRQGGLSWRRILNLVIQHLPDARCFLAQPQPGLHCRLDYERHGEQLIITHTGVPAQLTGQGAAAQLVEAAARWLAEFPLQLVPGCSYVRHWLLRHPRWQRLLTPAPAQRVLNEWFGLPGSEQDGQVQMKWFKKDAAFDAALRERFGPVIDQALQGGLREWDSTAWGALARILVLDQFTRNVHRDTPTSFAGDALALEASMALQPRASELGPLERWFVAMPFEHAEDLAMQDRSVATFEALAAEDPRLKDALAYAYKHRDVIERFGRFPHRNEILGRASTPEELEFLKQPGSRF
;
A
#
# COMPACT_ATOMS: atom_id res chain seq x y z
N MET A 1 -46.74 23.39 -43.71
CA MET A 1 -47.54 24.61 -43.50
C MET A 1 -48.49 24.26 -42.37
N ASP A 2 -48.47 24.77 -41.15
CA ASP A 2 -47.78 25.84 -40.40
C ASP A 2 -47.69 25.30 -38.95
N GLY A 3 -46.78 25.65 -38.03
CA GLY A 3 -46.10 26.91 -37.78
C GLY A 3 -46.38 27.35 -36.33
N ARG A 4 -45.57 26.84 -35.37
CA ARG A 4 -45.17 27.36 -34.01
C ARG A 4 -46.29 27.85 -33.04
N VAL A 5 -46.20 27.60 -31.73
CA VAL A 5 -45.45 28.42 -30.72
C VAL A 5 -45.20 27.61 -29.43
N ARG A 6 -44.00 27.75 -28.85
CA ARG A 6 -43.57 27.25 -27.51
C ARG A 6 -43.91 28.23 -26.39
N ARG A 7 -44.20 27.74 -25.17
CA ARG A 7 -43.77 28.32 -23.86
C ARG A 7 -43.75 27.27 -22.72
N PRO A 8 -42.98 27.47 -21.63
CA PRO A 8 -42.36 26.41 -20.83
C PRO A 8 -43.08 26.09 -19.51
N GLY A 9 -43.05 24.81 -19.12
CA GLY A 9 -43.56 24.28 -17.85
C GLY A 9 -42.55 24.40 -16.71
N ARG A 10 -43.06 24.84 -15.55
CA ARG A 10 -42.34 25.23 -14.32
C ARG A 10 -41.64 24.08 -13.60
N CYS A 11 -40.45 24.36 -13.07
CA CYS A 11 -39.79 23.60 -12.00
C CYS A 11 -40.69 23.48 -10.75
N ARG A 12 -40.94 22.26 -10.29
CA ARG A 12 -41.47 21.99 -8.94
C ARG A 12 -40.29 21.74 -7.99
N ARG A 13 -40.06 22.67 -7.06
CA ARG A 13 -39.35 22.42 -5.80
C ARG A 13 -40.35 21.77 -4.84
N LEU A 14 -40.06 20.57 -4.35
CA LEU A 14 -40.72 19.98 -3.19
C LEU A 14 -39.74 20.01 -2.03
N GLY A 15 -39.96 20.95 -1.11
CA GLY A 15 -39.29 20.97 0.19
C GLY A 15 -39.99 20.00 1.14
N ALA A 16 -39.25 19.05 1.69
CA ALA A 16 -39.72 18.16 2.74
C ALA A 16 -39.51 18.84 4.11
N HIS A 17 -40.60 19.27 4.75
CA HIS A 17 -40.59 19.64 6.16
C HIS A 17 -40.65 18.37 7.02
N ARG A 18 -39.56 18.02 7.71
CA ARG A 18 -39.55 17.03 8.79
C ARG A 18 -40.04 17.70 10.08
N ARG A 19 -41.15 17.21 10.64
CA ARG A 19 -41.62 17.52 12.00
C ARG A 19 -40.69 16.86 13.02
N LEU A 20 -40.15 17.64 13.94
CA LEU A 20 -39.46 17.17 15.14
C LEU A 20 -40.50 16.93 16.25
N GLN A 21 -40.46 15.78 16.91
CA GLN A 21 -41.26 15.49 18.11
C GLN A 21 -40.52 15.97 19.37
N PRO A 22 -41.23 16.44 20.42
CA PRO A 22 -40.63 16.85 21.68
C PRO A 22 -40.41 15.66 22.64
N VAL A 23 -39.31 15.72 23.41
CA VAL A 23 -38.99 14.80 24.52
C VAL A 23 -39.64 15.33 25.81
N PRO A 24 -40.25 14.49 26.67
CA PRO A 24 -40.88 14.95 27.91
C PRO A 24 -39.86 15.20 29.02
N ALA A 25 -40.11 16.25 29.81
CA ALA A 25 -39.36 16.61 31.00
C ALA A 25 -39.78 15.78 32.23
N ALA A 26 -38.81 15.42 33.08
CA ALA A 26 -39.05 14.84 34.41
C ALA A 26 -39.03 15.95 35.49
N PRO A 27 -39.86 15.85 36.56
CA PRO A 27 -39.91 16.83 37.63
C PRO A 27 -38.81 16.59 38.68
N GLY A 28 -38.35 17.67 39.31
CA GLY A 28 -37.15 17.71 40.14
C GLY A 28 -37.34 17.61 41.66
N GLY A 29 -36.25 17.93 42.36
CA GLY A 29 -36.24 18.43 43.75
C GLY A 29 -35.63 17.50 44.79
N GLY A 30 -34.40 17.79 45.22
CA GLY A 30 -33.75 17.23 46.42
C GLY A 30 -32.31 17.74 46.58
N ASP A 31 -32.04 18.40 47.70
CA ASP A 31 -30.96 19.37 47.97
C ASP A 31 -29.47 18.91 47.96
N VAL A 32 -28.67 19.86 47.46
CA VAL A 32 -27.33 20.37 47.81
C VAL A 32 -26.48 19.67 48.89
N SER A 33 -25.19 19.45 48.57
CA SER A 33 -24.07 19.86 49.42
C SER A 33 -22.86 20.31 48.58
N GLU A 34 -22.30 21.45 49.00
CA GLU A 34 -21.30 22.30 48.35
C GLU A 34 -19.90 21.68 48.22
N GLY A 35 -19.16 22.09 47.19
CA GLY A 35 -17.73 21.75 47.08
C GLY A 35 -17.00 22.29 45.85
N ALA A 36 -16.71 23.59 45.85
CA ALA A 36 -15.64 24.27 45.11
C ALA A 36 -15.73 24.41 43.58
N VAL A 37 -16.23 25.58 43.16
CA VAL A 37 -15.98 26.23 41.86
C VAL A 37 -14.56 26.82 41.83
N ARG A 38 -13.81 26.59 40.76
CA ARG A 38 -12.87 27.59 40.22
C ARG A 38 -13.00 27.68 38.70
N HIS A 39 -13.36 28.90 38.27
CA HIS A 39 -13.43 29.38 36.90
C HIS A 39 -12.05 29.59 36.27
N LEU A 40 -12.08 29.79 34.93
CA LEU A 40 -11.16 30.49 34.01
C LEU A 40 -10.56 29.53 32.98
N ASP A 41 -10.51 29.81 31.68
CA ASP A 41 -10.99 30.90 30.82
C ASP A 41 -10.82 30.40 29.37
N ALA A 42 -11.69 30.82 28.47
CA ALA A 42 -11.69 30.44 27.07
C ALA A 42 -10.69 31.28 26.27
N ARG A 43 -9.79 30.67 25.48
CA ARG A 43 -9.09 31.37 24.38
C ARG A 43 -8.95 30.52 23.12
N ARG A 44 -9.40 31.11 22.01
CA ARG A 44 -9.39 30.67 20.60
C ARG A 44 -8.01 30.23 20.10
N PRO A 45 -7.92 29.31 19.11
CA PRO A 45 -6.68 29.03 18.41
C PRO A 45 -6.36 30.13 17.38
N ARG A 46 -5.11 30.63 17.38
CA ARG A 46 -4.56 31.51 16.34
C ARG A 46 -3.82 30.71 15.27
N ALA A 47 -3.81 31.29 14.07
CA ALA A 47 -3.25 30.74 12.84
C ALA A 47 -1.75 30.42 12.89
N SER A 48 -1.40 29.34 12.19
CA SER A 48 -0.07 28.80 11.93
C SER A 48 0.86 29.75 11.16
N ARG A 49 2.11 29.86 11.63
CA ARG A 49 3.26 30.41 10.91
C ARG A 49 4.35 29.32 10.74
N PRO A 50 5.20 29.40 9.71
CA PRO A 50 6.05 28.30 9.27
C PRO A 50 7.28 28.11 10.17
N CYS A 51 7.66 26.85 10.40
CA CYS A 51 8.87 26.48 11.15
C CYS A 51 10.14 26.74 10.32
N GLU A 52 11.01 27.58 10.86
CA GLU A 52 12.45 27.60 10.56
C GLU A 52 13.17 26.67 11.55
N GLU A 53 13.85 25.65 11.04
CA GLU A 53 14.73 24.78 11.84
C GLU A 53 16.10 25.43 11.98
N ASN A 54 16.50 25.77 13.21
CA ASN A 54 17.90 25.94 13.59
C ASN A 54 18.12 25.35 14.98
N GLY A 55 19.17 24.54 15.11
CA GLY A 55 19.42 23.65 16.25
C GLY A 55 19.78 24.35 17.56
N GLY A 56 19.43 23.69 18.66
CA GLY A 56 19.84 24.07 20.01
C GLY A 56 19.79 22.85 20.94
N THR A 57 20.88 22.67 21.68
CA THR A 57 21.20 21.56 22.61
C THR A 57 20.38 21.57 23.91
N PHE A 58 20.00 20.39 24.42
CA PHE A 58 19.72 20.16 25.85
C PHE A 58 20.15 18.75 26.29
N ALA A 59 20.57 18.63 27.55
CA ALA A 59 21.19 17.47 28.18
C ALA A 59 20.32 16.85 29.31
N GLY A 60 20.34 15.50 29.40
CA GLY A 60 20.08 14.64 30.58
C GLY A 60 18.62 14.30 30.96
N VAL A 61 18.20 13.11 31.45
CA VAL A 61 18.77 11.75 31.71
C VAL A 61 17.57 10.75 31.86
N GLY A 62 17.70 9.46 31.45
CA GLY A 62 16.91 8.31 31.96
C GLY A 62 16.42 7.28 30.91
N PRO A 63 16.58 5.93 31.10
CA PRO A 63 16.85 4.90 30.05
C PRO A 63 15.58 4.19 29.52
N ASP A 64 15.51 3.48 28.38
CA ASP A 64 16.34 2.41 27.80
C ASP A 64 16.07 2.31 26.28
N LEU A 65 17.12 2.23 25.45
CA LEU A 65 17.17 1.41 24.22
C LEU A 65 18.57 1.54 23.55
N LEU A 66 19.13 0.41 23.12
CA LEU A 66 20.48 0.28 22.57
C LEU A 66 20.78 1.28 21.42
N LEU A 67 21.72 2.20 21.66
CA LEU A 67 22.28 3.11 20.68
C LEU A 67 23.56 2.55 20.05
N LEU A 68 23.52 2.32 18.73
CA LEU A 68 24.71 2.29 17.88
C LEU A 68 25.48 3.60 18.03
N ARG A 69 26.79 3.50 18.27
CA ARG A 69 27.71 4.61 18.56
C ARG A 69 27.58 5.76 17.55
N LYS A 70 27.38 6.98 18.06
CA LYS A 70 27.53 8.24 17.32
C LYS A 70 28.99 8.40 16.87
N HIS A 71 29.29 8.23 15.59
CA HIS A 71 30.53 8.74 15.01
C HIS A 71 30.45 10.26 14.91
N ARG A 72 31.22 10.96 15.75
CA ARG A 72 31.45 12.40 15.65
C ARG A 72 32.15 12.72 14.33
N GLY A 73 31.67 13.76 13.66
CA GLY A 73 32.12 14.20 12.35
C GLY A 73 33.63 14.40 12.27
N ARG A 74 34.24 13.82 11.23
CA ARG A 74 35.55 14.24 10.75
C ARG A 74 35.34 15.32 9.70
N PRO A 75 36.04 16.47 9.78
CA PRO A 75 36.06 17.42 8.67
C PRO A 75 36.79 16.78 7.48
N TRP A 76 36.29 17.06 6.28
CA TRP A 76 36.88 16.67 5.01
C TRP A 76 38.36 17.10 4.97
N ARG A 77 39.29 16.12 4.93
CA ARG A 77 40.67 16.40 4.53
C ARG A 77 40.70 16.44 3.00
N ARG A 78 41.29 17.51 2.45
CA ARG A 78 41.73 17.56 1.04
C ARG A 78 42.69 16.39 0.81
N CYS A 79 42.24 15.37 0.08
CA CYS A 79 43.16 14.40 -0.53
C CYS A 79 43.80 15.06 -1.76
N GLY A 80 45.11 14.88 -1.86
CA GLY A 80 45.99 15.48 -2.86
C GLY A 80 45.64 15.08 -4.29
N GLN A 81 46.10 15.93 -5.21
CA GLN A 81 46.09 15.70 -6.65
C GLN A 81 46.86 14.40 -6.99
N PRO A 82 46.35 13.55 -7.91
CA PRO A 82 47.20 12.59 -8.57
C PRO A 82 47.94 13.26 -9.73
N ALA A 83 49.19 12.82 -9.92
CA ALA A 83 50.07 13.23 -10.99
C ALA A 83 49.50 12.93 -12.39
N ALA A 84 49.95 13.72 -13.36
CA ALA A 84 49.58 13.63 -14.76
C ALA A 84 49.96 12.27 -15.38
N GLY A 85 49.03 11.71 -16.16
CA GLY A 85 49.29 10.61 -17.10
C GLY A 85 48.57 9.31 -16.77
N ALA A 86 47.29 9.20 -17.14
CA ALA A 86 46.66 7.91 -17.47
C ALA A 86 45.35 8.14 -18.24
N VAL A 87 45.39 7.80 -19.53
CA VAL A 87 44.34 7.41 -20.47
C VAL A 87 42.87 7.63 -20.07
N ALA A 88 42.18 8.44 -20.88
CA ALA A 88 40.73 8.62 -20.85
C ALA A 88 39.99 7.27 -20.89
N SER A 89 39.26 6.96 -19.82
CA SER A 89 38.29 5.86 -19.78
C SER A 89 36.86 6.42 -19.91
N PRO A 90 35.95 5.69 -20.58
CA PRO A 90 34.78 6.29 -21.20
C PRO A 90 33.67 6.64 -20.21
N ARG A 91 32.85 7.62 -20.61
CA ARG A 91 31.65 8.10 -19.92
C ARG A 91 30.68 6.95 -19.58
N VAL A 92 30.54 6.60 -18.31
CA VAL A 92 29.51 5.67 -17.85
C VAL A 92 28.22 6.46 -17.56
N ARG A 93 27.25 6.34 -18.46
CA ARG A 93 25.82 6.56 -18.17
C ARG A 93 25.35 5.38 -17.31
N LEU A 94 24.34 5.56 -16.46
CA LEU A 94 23.59 4.42 -15.93
C LEU A 94 22.99 3.65 -17.12
N LEU A 95 23.71 2.63 -17.57
CA LEU A 95 23.31 1.60 -18.50
C LEU A 95 23.02 0.38 -17.64
N VAL A 96 21.77 0.24 -17.20
CA VAL A 96 21.27 -1.08 -16.85
C VAL A 96 20.84 -1.70 -18.17
N ALA A 97 21.73 -2.50 -18.76
CA ALA A 97 21.44 -3.26 -19.97
C ALA A 97 20.60 -4.49 -19.60
N SER A 98 19.45 -4.64 -20.26
CA SER A 98 18.64 -5.86 -20.28
C SER A 98 19.13 -6.81 -21.38
N THR A 99 18.99 -8.10 -21.15
CA THR A 99 18.84 -9.14 -22.19
C THR A 99 17.41 -9.68 -22.05
N ARG A 100 16.52 -9.81 -23.04
CA ARG A 100 16.52 -9.78 -24.52
C ARG A 100 15.16 -9.24 -25.02
N GLN A 101 15.18 -8.64 -26.22
CA GLN A 101 14.10 -8.49 -27.22
C GLN A 101 12.72 -7.93 -26.76
N GLY A 102 12.46 -6.68 -27.12
CA GLY A 102 11.09 -6.13 -27.21
C GLY A 102 10.87 -4.80 -26.50
N GLY A 103 11.37 -3.70 -27.08
CA GLY A 103 10.90 -2.30 -26.90
C GLY A 103 10.59 -1.76 -25.50
N LEU A 104 11.51 -0.98 -24.92
CA LEU A 104 11.24 -0.11 -23.77
C LEU A 104 11.48 1.36 -24.14
N SER A 105 10.43 2.16 -24.05
CA SER A 105 10.44 3.62 -24.21
C SER A 105 10.43 4.27 -22.84
N TRP A 106 11.61 4.66 -22.33
CA TRP A 106 11.70 5.45 -21.11
C TRP A 106 11.39 6.92 -21.44
N ARG A 107 10.23 7.43 -21.00
CA ARG A 107 10.02 8.88 -20.95
C ARG A 107 10.68 9.42 -19.67
N ARG A 108 11.63 10.37 -19.81
CA ARG A 108 12.31 11.15 -18.75
C ARG A 108 11.62 11.07 -17.36
N ILE A 109 12.14 10.26 -16.43
CA ILE A 109 11.75 10.34 -15.01
C ILE A 109 12.87 10.95 -14.17
N LEU A 110 14.14 10.70 -14.51
CA LEU A 110 15.29 11.29 -13.83
C LEU A 110 16.05 12.18 -14.81
N ASN A 111 16.21 13.45 -14.43
CA ASN A 111 16.99 14.41 -15.20
C ASN A 111 18.49 14.32 -14.86
N LEU A 112 18.84 13.52 -13.85
CA LEU A 112 20.22 13.31 -13.40
C LEU A 112 20.78 11.97 -13.90
N VAL A 113 22.03 12.01 -14.37
CA VAL A 113 22.84 10.81 -14.49
C VAL A 113 23.32 10.42 -13.10
N ILE A 114 22.77 9.33 -12.59
CA ILE A 114 23.18 8.71 -11.33
C ILE A 114 24.17 7.59 -11.68
N GLN A 115 25.05 7.23 -10.76
CA GLN A 115 25.95 6.08 -10.85
C GLN A 115 25.82 5.29 -9.56
N HIS A 116 25.56 3.99 -9.66
CA HIS A 116 25.58 3.08 -8.52
C HIS A 116 26.97 2.46 -8.38
N LEU A 117 27.53 2.53 -7.18
CA LEU A 117 28.83 1.94 -6.83
C LEU A 117 28.60 0.93 -5.70
N PRO A 118 28.35 -0.37 -6.02
CA PRO A 118 28.04 -1.39 -5.02
C PRO A 118 29.15 -1.59 -3.98
N ASP A 119 30.41 -1.63 -4.43
CA ASP A 119 31.57 -1.85 -3.54
C ASP A 119 31.77 -0.69 -2.55
N ALA A 120 31.47 0.53 -3.01
CA ALA A 120 31.49 1.74 -2.17
C ALA A 120 30.17 1.98 -1.42
N ARG A 121 29.18 1.11 -1.62
CA ARG A 121 27.82 1.16 -1.06
C ARG A 121 27.16 2.53 -1.18
N CYS A 122 27.24 3.12 -2.37
CA CYS A 122 26.67 4.44 -2.60
C CYS A 122 26.10 4.63 -4.00
N PHE A 123 25.27 5.66 -4.13
CA PHE A 123 24.82 6.23 -5.39
C PHE A 123 25.37 7.64 -5.50
N LEU A 124 25.96 7.98 -6.64
CA LEU A 124 26.55 9.29 -6.91
C LEU A 124 25.84 9.95 -8.08
N ALA A 125 25.73 11.27 -8.04
CA ALA A 125 25.30 12.07 -9.18
C ALA A 125 26.09 13.38 -9.23
N GLN A 126 26.29 13.91 -10.43
CA GLN A 126 26.90 15.21 -10.63
C GLN A 126 26.04 16.04 -11.59
N PRO A 127 24.95 16.66 -11.10
CA PRO A 127 24.06 17.45 -11.95
C PRO A 127 24.73 18.70 -12.56
N GLN A 128 25.77 19.24 -11.93
CA GLN A 128 26.57 20.36 -12.45
C GLN A 128 28.06 20.11 -12.16
N PRO A 129 28.99 20.62 -13.00
CA PRO A 129 30.42 20.49 -12.76
C PRO A 129 30.81 20.93 -11.34
N GLY A 130 31.52 20.07 -10.63
CA GLY A 130 31.96 20.30 -9.25
C GLY A 130 30.90 20.12 -8.15
N LEU A 131 29.61 19.94 -8.48
CA LEU A 131 28.55 19.71 -7.50
C LEU A 131 28.14 18.24 -7.47
N HIS A 132 28.58 17.52 -6.44
CA HIS A 132 28.31 16.10 -6.27
C HIS A 132 27.22 15.85 -5.24
N CYS A 133 26.26 15.01 -5.61
CA CYS A 133 25.25 14.45 -4.72
C CYS A 133 25.60 12.99 -4.42
N ARG A 134 25.34 12.54 -3.20
CA ARG A 134 25.67 11.18 -2.76
C ARG A 134 24.58 10.61 -1.86
N LEU A 135 24.24 9.34 -2.05
CA LEU A 135 23.43 8.55 -1.13
C LEU A 135 24.25 7.34 -0.68
N ASP A 136 24.34 7.14 0.62
CA ASP A 136 25.08 6.07 1.26
C ASP A 136 24.14 5.03 1.87
N TYR A 137 24.52 3.76 1.77
CA TYR A 137 23.79 2.69 2.42
C TYR A 137 24.70 1.66 3.08
N GLU A 138 24.12 0.90 3.99
CA GLU A 138 24.69 -0.31 4.56
C GLU A 138 23.79 -1.49 4.25
N ARG A 139 24.38 -2.69 4.17
CA ARG A 139 23.62 -3.93 3.99
C ARG A 139 23.93 -4.89 5.13
N HIS A 140 22.88 -5.40 5.76
CA HIS A 140 22.92 -6.36 6.85
C HIS A 140 21.95 -7.50 6.50
N GLY A 141 22.47 -8.58 5.92
CA GLY A 141 21.65 -9.68 5.42
C GLY A 141 20.67 -9.24 4.33
N GLU A 142 19.37 -9.45 4.59
CA GLU A 142 18.25 -9.03 3.73
C GLU A 142 17.82 -7.57 3.97
N GLN A 143 18.40 -6.87 4.94
CA GLN A 143 18.10 -5.46 5.20
C GLN A 143 19.13 -4.55 4.54
N LEU A 144 18.62 -3.48 3.93
CA LEU A 144 19.44 -2.39 3.40
C LEU A 144 19.05 -1.08 4.06
N ILE A 145 20.01 -0.51 4.79
CA ILE A 145 19.84 0.71 5.55
C ILE A 145 20.37 1.87 4.73
N ILE A 146 19.51 2.76 4.23
CA ILE A 146 19.98 4.03 3.64
C ILE A 146 20.33 4.96 4.79
N THR A 147 21.63 5.21 5.00
CA THR A 147 22.16 5.92 6.18
C THR A 147 22.20 7.42 5.97
N HIS A 148 22.47 7.87 4.75
CA HIS A 148 22.63 9.29 4.45
C HIS A 148 22.28 9.64 3.00
N THR A 149 21.70 10.82 2.80
CA THR A 149 21.49 11.44 1.48
C THR A 149 22.01 12.87 1.55
N GLY A 150 23.13 13.13 0.87
CA GLY A 150 23.81 14.42 0.84
C GLY A 150 23.66 15.13 -0.49
N VAL A 151 23.20 16.39 -0.44
CA VAL A 151 23.07 17.27 -1.60
C VAL A 151 23.68 18.65 -1.25
N PRO A 152 24.53 19.23 -2.12
CA PRO A 152 25.06 20.58 -1.93
C PRO A 152 23.94 21.62 -1.77
N ALA A 153 24.17 22.63 -0.92
CA ALA A 153 23.17 23.68 -0.64
C ALA A 153 22.67 24.41 -1.91
N GLN A 154 23.55 24.55 -2.91
CA GLN A 154 23.27 25.14 -4.22
C GLN A 154 22.24 24.35 -5.03
N LEU A 155 22.01 23.09 -4.70
CA LEU A 155 21.07 22.18 -5.37
C LEU A 155 19.83 21.87 -4.52
N THR A 156 19.72 22.46 -3.32
CA THR A 156 18.55 22.31 -2.45
C THR A 156 17.28 22.78 -3.17
N GLY A 157 16.18 22.05 -2.98
CA GLY A 157 14.89 22.36 -3.60
C GLY A 157 14.76 21.96 -5.08
N GLN A 158 15.84 21.49 -5.71
CA GLN A 158 15.83 21.11 -7.15
C GLN A 158 15.56 19.61 -7.39
N GLY A 159 15.19 18.87 -6.34
CA GLY A 159 14.79 17.46 -6.44
C GLY A 159 15.94 16.44 -6.59
N ALA A 160 17.21 16.85 -6.50
CA ALA A 160 18.35 15.93 -6.64
C ALA A 160 18.36 14.80 -5.60
N ALA A 161 18.03 15.11 -4.33
CA ALA A 161 17.95 14.11 -3.27
C ALA A 161 16.84 13.08 -3.54
N ALA A 162 15.67 13.53 -3.99
CA ALA A 162 14.55 12.66 -4.32
C ALA A 162 14.91 11.71 -5.47
N GLN A 163 15.60 12.20 -6.49
CA GLN A 163 16.06 11.39 -7.62
C GLN A 163 17.10 10.34 -7.21
N LEU A 164 18.01 10.65 -6.27
CA LEU A 164 18.93 9.66 -5.69
C LEU A 164 18.17 8.57 -4.93
N VAL A 165 17.21 8.95 -4.08
CA VAL A 165 16.41 8.00 -3.31
C VAL A 165 15.55 7.13 -4.22
N GLU A 166 14.93 7.70 -5.25
CA GLU A 166 14.15 6.94 -6.22
C GLU A 166 15.02 5.95 -7.01
N ALA A 167 16.22 6.36 -7.43
CA ALA A 167 17.16 5.46 -8.11
C ALA A 167 17.58 4.31 -7.20
N ALA A 168 17.86 4.59 -5.92
CA ALA A 168 18.13 3.54 -4.94
C ALA A 168 16.90 2.63 -4.77
N ALA A 169 15.69 3.19 -4.59
CA ALA A 169 14.47 2.42 -4.40
C ALA A 169 14.15 1.50 -5.60
N ARG A 170 14.33 1.99 -6.83
CA ARG A 170 14.19 1.19 -8.06
C ARG A 170 15.18 0.03 -8.09
N TRP A 171 16.45 0.31 -7.78
CA TRP A 171 17.45 -0.74 -7.70
C TRP A 171 17.10 -1.75 -6.61
N LEU A 172 16.73 -1.31 -5.42
CA LEU A 172 16.28 -2.18 -4.32
C LEU A 172 15.11 -3.06 -4.72
N ALA A 173 14.14 -2.54 -5.49
CA ALA A 173 12.95 -3.26 -5.91
C ALA A 173 13.24 -4.52 -6.74
N GLU A 174 14.37 -4.55 -7.45
CA GLU A 174 14.81 -5.69 -8.25
C GLU A 174 15.33 -6.85 -7.37
N PHE A 175 15.57 -6.60 -6.08
CA PHE A 175 16.12 -7.58 -5.15
C PHE A 175 15.16 -7.84 -3.99
N PRO A 176 15.21 -9.03 -3.37
CA PRO A 176 14.43 -9.32 -2.17
C PRO A 176 15.09 -8.67 -0.95
N LEU A 177 15.11 -7.33 -0.89
CA LEU A 177 15.73 -6.57 0.20
C LEU A 177 14.70 -5.68 0.90
N GLN A 178 14.69 -5.72 2.24
CA GLN A 178 13.94 -4.79 3.06
C GLN A 178 14.69 -3.47 3.20
N LEU A 179 14.06 -2.38 2.78
CA LEU A 179 14.55 -1.02 3.03
C LEU A 179 14.34 -0.65 4.50
N VAL A 180 15.41 -0.25 5.17
CA VAL A 180 15.38 0.37 6.49
C VAL A 180 15.78 1.84 6.32
N PRO A 181 14.86 2.80 6.53
CA PRO A 181 15.13 4.20 6.27
C PRO A 181 15.92 4.83 7.43
N GLY A 182 17.23 4.62 7.48
CA GLY A 182 18.11 5.20 8.51
C GLY A 182 18.18 6.74 8.45
N CYS A 183 18.23 7.28 7.23
CA CYS A 183 18.23 8.70 6.94
C CYS A 183 16.84 9.33 7.13
N SER A 184 16.76 10.46 7.85
CA SER A 184 15.50 11.21 8.06
C SER A 184 14.86 11.68 6.75
N TYR A 185 15.67 12.07 5.77
CA TYR A 185 15.18 12.46 4.45
C TYR A 185 14.44 11.31 3.76
N VAL A 186 14.98 10.09 3.83
CA VAL A 186 14.35 8.90 3.22
C VAL A 186 13.03 8.56 3.91
N ARG A 187 12.98 8.62 5.25
CA ARG A 187 11.71 8.45 6.00
C ARG A 187 10.63 9.41 5.49
N HIS A 188 10.98 10.69 5.39
CA HIS A 188 10.05 11.72 4.94
C HIS A 188 9.70 11.58 3.45
N TRP A 189 10.64 11.16 2.61
CA TRP A 189 10.40 10.85 1.20
C TRP A 189 9.39 9.72 1.04
N LEU A 190 9.49 8.63 1.81
CA LEU A 190 8.56 7.50 1.77
C LEU A 190 7.11 7.89 2.13
N LEU A 191 6.92 8.82 3.07
CA LEU A 191 5.57 9.35 3.41
C LEU A 191 4.92 10.03 2.20
N ARG A 192 5.72 10.69 1.35
CA ARG A 192 5.25 11.36 0.13
C ARG A 192 5.18 10.43 -1.08
N HIS A 193 5.68 9.21 -0.97
CA HIS A 193 5.66 8.24 -2.05
C HIS A 193 5.18 6.86 -1.54
N PRO A 194 3.88 6.73 -1.19
CA PRO A 194 3.31 5.54 -0.56
C PRO A 194 3.62 4.22 -1.29
N ARG A 195 3.69 4.24 -2.62
CA ARG A 195 4.06 3.05 -3.43
C ARG A 195 5.39 2.43 -3.01
N TRP A 196 6.36 3.24 -2.61
CA TRP A 196 7.70 2.77 -2.22
C TRP A 196 7.75 2.28 -0.78
N GLN A 197 6.71 2.52 0.04
CA GLN A 197 6.61 1.95 1.38
C GLN A 197 6.53 0.43 1.36
N ARG A 198 6.15 -0.16 0.22
CA ARG A 198 6.28 -1.59 -0.05
C ARG A 198 7.67 -2.16 0.22
N LEU A 199 8.73 -1.38 0.00
CA LEU A 199 10.11 -1.79 0.26
C LEU A 199 10.41 -1.91 1.77
N LEU A 200 9.58 -1.34 2.65
CA LEU A 200 9.74 -1.48 4.11
C LEU A 200 9.36 -2.87 4.62
N THR A 201 8.72 -3.67 3.78
CA THR A 201 8.18 -4.99 4.12
C THR A 201 9.30 -6.03 4.14
N PRO A 202 9.27 -7.07 4.99
CA PRO A 202 10.24 -8.16 4.92
C PRO A 202 10.35 -8.79 3.53
N ALA A 203 11.53 -9.26 3.16
CA ALA A 203 11.82 -9.77 1.81
C ALA A 203 10.88 -10.89 1.33
N PRO A 204 10.48 -11.88 2.16
CA PRO A 204 9.50 -12.89 1.77
C PRO A 204 8.13 -12.30 1.37
N ALA A 205 7.62 -11.34 2.13
CA ALA A 205 6.37 -10.65 1.84
C ALA A 205 6.47 -9.82 0.55
N GLN A 206 7.62 -9.16 0.32
CA GLN A 206 7.86 -8.44 -0.93
C GLN A 206 7.80 -9.37 -2.15
N ARG A 207 8.32 -10.60 -2.05
CA ARG A 207 8.22 -11.57 -3.15
C ARG A 207 6.78 -11.92 -3.50
N VAL A 208 5.91 -12.09 -2.50
CA VAL A 208 4.46 -12.30 -2.70
C VAL A 208 3.85 -11.11 -3.44
N LEU A 209 4.08 -9.90 -2.93
CA LEU A 209 3.57 -8.69 -3.56
C LEU A 209 4.10 -8.54 -4.99
N ASN A 210 5.39 -8.83 -5.22
CA ASN A 210 6.06 -8.70 -6.53
C ASN A 210 5.46 -9.67 -7.53
N GLU A 211 5.17 -10.89 -7.09
CA GLU A 211 4.47 -11.86 -7.91
C GLU A 211 3.07 -11.38 -8.30
N TRP A 212 2.36 -10.72 -7.38
CA TRP A 212 0.99 -10.31 -7.62
C TRP A 212 0.87 -9.02 -8.43
N PHE A 213 1.53 -7.95 -7.99
CA PHE A 213 1.41 -6.58 -8.53
C PHE A 213 2.54 -6.18 -9.48
N GLY A 214 3.58 -7.01 -9.63
CA GLY A 214 4.82 -6.60 -10.30
C GLY A 214 5.73 -5.77 -9.38
N LEU A 215 6.93 -5.45 -9.84
CA LEU A 215 7.91 -4.69 -9.05
C LEU A 215 7.43 -3.23 -8.86
N PRO A 216 7.62 -2.61 -7.69
CA PRO A 216 7.25 -1.21 -7.50
C PRO A 216 7.98 -0.31 -8.50
N GLY A 217 7.24 0.58 -9.17
CA GLY A 217 7.74 1.45 -10.23
C GLY A 217 7.92 0.80 -11.60
N SER A 218 7.58 -0.49 -11.77
CA SER A 218 7.51 -1.15 -13.09
C SER A 218 6.27 -0.74 -13.87
N GLU A 219 6.21 -1.09 -15.17
CA GLU A 219 5.01 -0.84 -16.00
C GLU A 219 3.77 -1.58 -15.50
N GLN A 220 3.97 -2.67 -14.75
CA GLN A 220 2.92 -3.48 -14.14
C GLN A 220 2.36 -2.84 -12.86
N ASP A 221 3.15 -2.00 -12.18
CA ASP A 221 2.80 -1.41 -10.91
C ASP A 221 1.60 -0.46 -11.04
N GLY A 222 0.59 -0.64 -10.18
CA GLY A 222 -0.67 0.11 -10.24
C GLY A 222 -1.55 -0.17 -11.46
N GLN A 223 -1.27 -1.24 -12.21
CA GLN A 223 -2.11 -1.72 -13.32
C GLN A 223 -2.92 -2.95 -12.92
N VAL A 224 -4.15 -3.01 -13.42
CA VAL A 224 -5.00 -4.21 -13.32
C VAL A 224 -4.38 -5.32 -14.15
N GLN A 225 -4.16 -6.50 -13.57
CA GLN A 225 -3.49 -7.60 -14.24
C GLN A 225 -4.48 -8.69 -14.65
N MET A 226 -4.41 -9.13 -15.92
CA MET A 226 -5.28 -10.19 -16.44
C MET A 226 -5.13 -11.53 -15.70
N LYS A 227 -3.94 -11.81 -15.14
CA LYS A 227 -3.67 -13.04 -14.38
C LYS A 227 -4.54 -13.20 -13.13
N TRP A 228 -5.12 -12.12 -12.61
CA TRP A 228 -5.99 -12.18 -11.44
C TRP A 228 -7.36 -12.79 -11.75
N PHE A 229 -7.82 -12.69 -13.00
CA PHE A 229 -9.16 -13.13 -13.41
C PHE A 229 -9.15 -14.43 -14.23
N LYS A 230 -8.00 -14.76 -14.82
CA LYS A 230 -7.87 -15.91 -15.71
C LYS A 230 -7.41 -17.14 -14.93
N LYS A 231 -8.13 -18.25 -15.08
CA LYS A 231 -7.64 -19.58 -14.67
C LYS A 231 -6.47 -19.96 -15.57
N ASP A 232 -5.31 -20.19 -14.98
CA ASP A 232 -4.08 -20.53 -15.71
C ASP A 232 -3.27 -21.57 -14.92
N ALA A 233 -3.27 -22.80 -15.41
CA ALA A 233 -2.64 -23.93 -14.73
C ALA A 233 -1.12 -23.78 -14.60
N ALA A 234 -0.47 -23.10 -15.55
CA ALA A 234 0.97 -22.87 -15.49
C ALA A 234 1.30 -21.83 -14.41
N PHE A 235 0.49 -20.77 -14.30
CA PHE A 235 0.62 -19.79 -13.23
C PHE A 235 0.35 -20.42 -11.85
N ASP A 236 -0.71 -21.22 -11.73
CA ASP A 236 -1.07 -21.93 -10.49
C ASP A 236 0.06 -22.89 -10.05
N ALA A 237 0.68 -23.62 -10.99
CA ALA A 237 1.82 -24.49 -10.71
C ALA A 237 3.07 -23.71 -10.27
N ALA A 238 3.38 -22.59 -10.93
CA ALA A 238 4.51 -21.72 -10.55
C ALA A 238 4.30 -21.09 -9.16
N LEU A 239 3.07 -20.70 -8.82
CA LEU A 239 2.73 -20.24 -7.47
C LEU A 239 2.94 -21.33 -6.43
N ARG A 240 2.48 -22.56 -6.71
CA ARG A 240 2.64 -23.70 -5.81
C ARG A 240 4.11 -24.00 -5.54
N GLU A 241 4.92 -24.06 -6.60
CA GLU A 241 6.36 -24.34 -6.50
C GLU A 241 7.09 -23.28 -5.66
N ARG A 242 6.79 -22.01 -5.90
CA ARG A 242 7.53 -20.89 -5.29
C ARG A 242 7.03 -20.48 -3.91
N PHE A 243 5.74 -20.66 -3.64
CA PHE A 243 5.09 -20.13 -2.43
C PHE A 243 4.40 -21.19 -1.58
N GLY A 244 4.40 -22.48 -1.96
CA GLY A 244 3.81 -23.56 -1.18
C GLY A 244 4.17 -23.52 0.32
N PRO A 245 5.46 -23.48 0.69
CA PRO A 245 5.86 -23.39 2.10
C PRO A 245 5.34 -22.14 2.82
N VAL A 246 5.21 -21.01 2.12
CA VAL A 246 4.69 -19.75 2.67
C VAL A 246 3.18 -19.84 2.88
N ILE A 247 2.46 -20.48 1.95
CA ILE A 247 1.03 -20.76 2.06
C ILE A 247 0.77 -21.67 3.26
N ASP A 248 1.53 -22.76 3.40
CA ASP A 248 1.39 -23.69 4.53
C ASP A 248 1.61 -22.99 5.88
N GLN A 249 2.65 -22.16 5.97
CA GLN A 249 2.94 -21.38 7.18
C GLN A 249 1.82 -20.38 7.49
N ALA A 250 1.26 -19.72 6.48
CA ALA A 250 0.16 -18.78 6.65
C ALA A 250 -1.11 -19.49 7.16
N LEU A 251 -1.45 -20.64 6.57
CA LEU A 251 -2.62 -21.45 6.95
C LEU A 251 -2.52 -21.99 8.38
N GLN A 252 -1.31 -22.17 8.91
CA GLN A 252 -1.06 -22.52 10.32
C GLN A 252 -1.16 -21.30 11.27
N GLY A 253 -1.54 -20.12 10.75
CA GLY A 253 -1.68 -18.88 11.52
C GLY A 253 -0.39 -18.06 11.67
N GLY A 254 0.70 -18.46 10.98
CA GLY A 254 1.99 -17.78 10.99
C GLY A 254 2.06 -16.50 10.16
N LEU A 255 3.27 -16.03 9.87
CA LEU A 255 3.58 -14.78 9.14
C LEU A 255 3.07 -13.49 9.80
N ARG A 256 2.70 -13.54 11.08
CA ARG A 256 2.15 -12.40 11.83
C ARG A 256 3.15 -11.25 11.95
N GLU A 257 4.44 -11.54 11.86
CA GLU A 257 5.49 -10.52 11.83
C GLU A 257 5.40 -9.60 10.60
N TRP A 258 4.72 -10.03 9.53
CA TRP A 258 4.46 -9.18 8.36
C TRP A 258 3.44 -8.07 8.64
N ASP A 259 2.59 -8.24 9.65
CA ASP A 259 1.53 -7.27 9.99
C ASP A 259 2.08 -5.93 10.55
N SER A 260 3.40 -5.85 10.77
CA SER A 260 4.10 -4.62 11.17
C SER A 260 3.94 -3.47 10.15
N THR A 261 3.75 -3.78 8.86
CA THR A 261 3.45 -2.78 7.82
C THR A 261 2.11 -3.09 7.12
N ALA A 262 1.42 -2.05 6.62
CA ALA A 262 0.19 -2.25 5.86
C ALA A 262 0.41 -3.13 4.61
N TRP A 263 1.55 -2.95 3.94
CA TRP A 263 1.96 -3.78 2.80
C TRP A 263 2.25 -5.24 3.18
N GLY A 264 2.81 -5.49 4.36
CA GLY A 264 3.05 -6.85 4.83
C GLY A 264 1.79 -7.58 5.27
N ALA A 265 0.87 -6.87 5.93
CA ALA A 265 -0.47 -7.39 6.20
C ALA A 265 -1.21 -7.73 4.89
N LEU A 266 -1.13 -6.86 3.87
CA LEU A 266 -1.65 -7.16 2.54
C LEU A 266 -1.01 -8.40 1.91
N ALA A 267 0.31 -8.56 2.01
CA ALA A 267 0.98 -9.75 1.51
C ALA A 267 0.44 -11.03 2.18
N ARG A 268 0.19 -10.97 3.50
CA ARG A 268 -0.40 -12.09 4.24
C ARG A 268 -1.83 -12.38 3.79
N ILE A 269 -2.65 -11.35 3.57
CA ILE A 269 -4.01 -11.48 3.01
C ILE A 269 -3.96 -12.16 1.63
N LEU A 270 -3.06 -11.74 0.74
CA LEU A 270 -2.93 -12.35 -0.59
C LEU A 270 -2.57 -13.84 -0.52
N VAL A 271 -1.67 -14.22 0.39
CA VAL A 271 -1.32 -15.64 0.57
C VAL A 271 -2.52 -16.45 1.04
N LEU A 272 -3.25 -15.94 2.04
CA LEU A 272 -4.39 -16.63 2.64
C LEU A 272 -5.63 -16.70 1.75
N ASP A 273 -5.87 -15.66 0.95
CA ASP A 273 -7.08 -15.50 0.16
C ASP A 273 -6.87 -15.85 -1.31
N GLN A 274 -5.92 -15.20 -1.99
CA GLN A 274 -5.74 -15.34 -3.44
C GLN A 274 -4.90 -16.58 -3.77
N PHE A 275 -3.74 -16.75 -3.13
CA PHE A 275 -2.82 -17.83 -3.50
C PHE A 275 -3.41 -19.20 -3.15
N THR A 276 -4.15 -19.33 -2.05
CA THR A 276 -4.89 -20.56 -1.72
C THR A 276 -5.89 -20.93 -2.81
N ARG A 277 -6.65 -19.96 -3.34
CA ARG A 277 -7.60 -20.18 -4.46
C ARG A 277 -6.94 -20.59 -5.77
N ASN A 278 -5.73 -20.11 -6.05
CA ASN A 278 -4.93 -20.53 -7.21
C ASN A 278 -4.29 -21.91 -7.00
N VAL A 279 -3.58 -22.10 -5.88
CA VAL A 279 -2.75 -23.29 -5.61
C VAL A 279 -3.58 -24.51 -5.22
N HIS A 280 -4.73 -24.32 -4.61
CA HIS A 280 -5.64 -25.41 -4.19
C HIS A 280 -6.96 -25.39 -4.96
N ARG A 281 -6.94 -24.86 -6.20
CA ARG A 281 -8.10 -24.76 -7.07
C ARG A 281 -8.91 -26.07 -7.10
N ASP A 282 -10.23 -25.92 -7.04
CA ASP A 282 -11.19 -27.03 -7.09
C ASP A 282 -11.02 -28.07 -5.94
N THR A 283 -10.42 -27.66 -4.81
CA THR A 283 -10.35 -28.45 -3.57
C THR A 283 -10.87 -27.65 -2.36
N PRO A 284 -11.37 -28.29 -1.29
CA PRO A 284 -11.83 -27.58 -0.09
C PRO A 284 -10.77 -26.62 0.50
N THR A 285 -9.49 -26.97 0.34
CA THR A 285 -8.35 -26.18 0.83
C THR A 285 -8.26 -24.80 0.18
N SER A 286 -8.90 -24.54 -0.96
CA SER A 286 -8.98 -23.20 -1.55
C SER A 286 -9.64 -22.16 -0.63
N PHE A 287 -10.43 -22.60 0.35
CA PHE A 287 -11.13 -21.75 1.31
C PHE A 287 -10.52 -21.81 2.73
N ALA A 288 -9.46 -22.59 2.93
CA ALA A 288 -8.90 -22.82 4.27
C ALA A 288 -8.33 -21.55 4.93
N GLY A 289 -7.95 -20.55 4.13
CA GLY A 289 -7.43 -19.27 4.61
C GLY A 289 -8.48 -18.20 4.88
N ASP A 290 -9.75 -18.41 4.50
CA ASP A 290 -10.79 -17.35 4.48
C ASP A 290 -10.95 -16.66 5.84
N ALA A 291 -11.02 -17.42 6.93
CA ALA A 291 -11.19 -16.87 8.28
C ALA A 291 -9.98 -16.02 8.72
N LEU A 292 -8.76 -16.49 8.43
CA LEU A 292 -7.52 -15.78 8.77
C LEU A 292 -7.32 -14.54 7.89
N ALA A 293 -7.72 -14.62 6.61
CA ALA A 293 -7.69 -13.49 5.69
C ALA A 293 -8.68 -12.41 6.12
N LEU A 294 -9.89 -12.80 6.52
CA LEU A 294 -10.90 -11.88 7.04
C LEU A 294 -10.42 -11.17 8.31
N GLU A 295 -9.84 -11.91 9.27
CA GLU A 295 -9.23 -11.36 10.47
C GLU A 295 -8.15 -10.32 10.13
N ALA A 296 -7.24 -10.66 9.23
CA ALA A 296 -6.17 -9.77 8.77
C ALA A 296 -6.73 -8.50 8.09
N SER A 297 -7.72 -8.65 7.22
CA SER A 297 -8.39 -7.53 6.54
C SER A 297 -9.08 -6.60 7.53
N MET A 298 -9.78 -7.14 8.54
CA MET A 298 -10.39 -6.33 9.59
C MET A 298 -9.35 -5.55 10.39
N ALA A 299 -8.24 -6.20 10.76
CA ALA A 299 -7.16 -5.56 11.52
C ALA A 299 -6.44 -4.46 10.73
N LEU A 300 -6.34 -4.60 9.40
CA LEU A 300 -5.67 -3.65 8.52
C LEU A 300 -6.49 -2.37 8.24
N GLN A 301 -7.81 -2.38 8.44
CA GLN A 301 -8.70 -1.27 8.09
C GLN A 301 -8.23 0.12 8.58
N PRO A 302 -7.77 0.31 9.85
CA PRO A 302 -7.31 1.61 10.33
C PRO A 302 -6.12 2.19 9.56
N ARG A 303 -5.36 1.33 8.85
CA ARG A 303 -4.16 1.66 8.09
C ARG A 303 -4.33 1.49 6.58
N ALA A 304 -5.54 1.17 6.10
CA ALA A 304 -5.79 0.90 4.69
C ALA A 304 -5.46 2.10 3.79
N SER A 305 -5.48 3.33 4.31
CA SER A 305 -5.08 4.55 3.59
C SER A 305 -3.58 4.64 3.29
N GLU A 306 -2.74 3.77 3.89
CA GLU A 306 -1.32 3.62 3.51
C GLU A 306 -1.16 2.92 2.15
N LEU A 307 -2.24 2.29 1.64
CA LEU A 307 -2.28 1.51 0.41
C LEU A 307 -3.01 2.26 -0.72
N GLY A 308 -2.63 1.97 -1.96
CA GLY A 308 -3.32 2.49 -3.13
C GLY A 308 -4.70 1.85 -3.33
N PRO A 309 -5.53 2.39 -4.26
CA PRO A 309 -6.86 1.84 -4.54
C PRO A 309 -6.84 0.36 -4.94
N LEU A 310 -5.85 -0.02 -5.74
CA LEU A 310 -5.72 -1.38 -6.27
C LEU A 310 -5.35 -2.38 -5.18
N GLU A 311 -4.51 -1.98 -4.24
CA GLU A 311 -4.15 -2.78 -3.08
C GLU A 311 -5.32 -2.92 -2.11
N ARG A 312 -6.05 -1.81 -1.87
CA ARG A 312 -7.25 -1.82 -1.03
C ARG A 312 -8.37 -2.70 -1.57
N TRP A 313 -8.45 -2.92 -2.88
CA TRP A 313 -9.31 -3.97 -3.45
C TRP A 313 -8.97 -5.32 -2.82
N PHE A 314 -7.71 -5.76 -2.86
CA PHE A 314 -7.33 -7.06 -2.31
C PHE A 314 -7.46 -7.15 -0.78
N VAL A 315 -7.38 -6.03 -0.06
CA VAL A 315 -7.76 -5.97 1.36
C VAL A 315 -9.26 -6.20 1.56
N ALA A 316 -10.11 -5.79 0.62
CA ALA A 316 -11.56 -5.93 0.70
C ALA A 316 -12.07 -7.31 0.26
N MET A 317 -11.31 -8.05 -0.56
CA MET A 317 -11.72 -9.37 -1.08
C MET A 317 -12.15 -10.36 0.01
N PRO A 318 -11.48 -10.47 1.18
CA PRO A 318 -11.96 -11.35 2.26
C PRO A 318 -13.34 -10.99 2.80
N PHE A 319 -13.78 -9.73 2.72
CA PHE A 319 -15.16 -9.35 3.03
C PHE A 319 -16.14 -9.88 1.99
N GLU A 320 -15.80 -9.76 0.70
CA GLU A 320 -16.57 -10.29 -0.42
C GLU A 320 -16.67 -11.82 -0.40
N HIS A 321 -15.63 -12.49 0.10
CA HIS A 321 -15.59 -13.95 0.18
C HIS A 321 -16.26 -14.53 1.43
N ALA A 322 -16.63 -13.70 2.42
CA ALA A 322 -17.26 -14.15 3.64
C ALA A 322 -18.73 -14.51 3.42
N GLU A 323 -19.17 -15.67 3.95
CA GLU A 323 -20.58 -16.05 4.02
C GLU A 323 -21.28 -15.37 5.22
N ASP A 324 -21.21 -14.03 5.26
CA ASP A 324 -21.78 -13.19 6.31
C ASP A 324 -22.29 -11.87 5.71
N LEU A 325 -23.56 -11.53 5.97
CA LEU A 325 -24.19 -10.37 5.34
C LEU A 325 -23.57 -9.04 5.77
N ALA A 326 -23.13 -8.91 7.03
CA ALA A 326 -22.50 -7.68 7.50
C ALA A 326 -21.12 -7.47 6.85
N MET A 327 -20.40 -8.55 6.56
CA MET A 327 -19.17 -8.49 5.78
C MET A 327 -19.44 -8.14 4.32
N GLN A 328 -20.52 -8.66 3.72
CA GLN A 328 -20.92 -8.26 2.37
C GLN A 328 -21.29 -6.77 2.27
N ASP A 329 -22.01 -6.23 3.26
CA ASP A 329 -22.31 -4.80 3.33
C ASP A 329 -21.02 -3.95 3.43
N ARG A 330 -20.02 -4.42 4.21
CA ARG A 330 -18.70 -3.78 4.26
C ARG A 330 -17.94 -3.89 2.95
N SER A 331 -18.03 -5.03 2.26
CA SER A 331 -17.42 -5.22 0.95
C SER A 331 -17.96 -4.19 -0.03
N VAL A 332 -19.29 -4.12 -0.18
CA VAL A 332 -19.97 -3.15 -1.06
C VAL A 332 -19.57 -1.71 -0.73
N ALA A 333 -19.65 -1.30 0.54
CA ALA A 333 -19.28 0.06 0.93
C ALA A 333 -17.81 0.39 0.59
N THR A 334 -16.91 -0.59 0.74
CA THR A 334 -15.50 -0.42 0.38
C THR A 334 -15.32 -0.28 -1.13
N PHE A 335 -15.96 -1.14 -1.93
CA PHE A 335 -15.88 -1.07 -3.38
C PHE A 335 -16.57 0.16 -3.98
N GLU A 336 -17.62 0.68 -3.35
CA GLU A 336 -18.24 1.96 -3.73
C GLU A 336 -17.25 3.11 -3.58
N ALA A 337 -16.55 3.18 -2.45
CA ALA A 337 -15.51 4.18 -2.22
C ALA A 337 -14.34 4.02 -3.21
N LEU A 338 -13.92 2.79 -3.49
CA LEU A 338 -12.85 2.51 -4.45
C LEU A 338 -13.24 2.88 -5.89
N ALA A 339 -14.45 2.55 -6.34
CA ALA A 339 -14.93 2.88 -7.67
C ALA A 339 -15.15 4.40 -7.85
N ALA A 340 -15.45 5.12 -6.78
CA ALA A 340 -15.51 6.57 -6.78
C ALA A 340 -14.11 7.21 -6.88
N GLU A 341 -13.10 6.60 -6.26
CA GLU A 341 -11.71 7.07 -6.29
C GLU A 341 -10.99 6.71 -7.59
N ASP A 342 -11.19 5.48 -8.10
CA ASP A 342 -10.57 4.96 -9.31
C ASP A 342 -11.63 4.32 -10.23
N PRO A 343 -12.02 4.99 -11.33
CA PRO A 343 -13.03 4.50 -12.26
C PRO A 343 -12.72 3.14 -12.91
N ARG A 344 -11.45 2.68 -12.87
CA ARG A 344 -11.06 1.35 -13.36
C ARG A 344 -11.64 0.22 -12.50
N LEU A 345 -12.09 0.53 -11.28
CA LEU A 345 -12.58 -0.45 -10.31
C LEU A 345 -14.10 -0.63 -10.33
N LYS A 346 -14.80 -0.02 -11.29
CA LYS A 346 -16.26 -0.15 -11.43
C LYS A 346 -16.74 -1.59 -11.61
N ASP A 347 -16.00 -2.39 -12.38
CA ASP A 347 -16.37 -3.78 -12.60
C ASP A 347 -16.23 -4.60 -11.30
N ALA A 348 -15.23 -4.30 -10.47
CA ALA A 348 -15.07 -4.92 -9.15
C ALA A 348 -16.29 -4.63 -8.24
N LEU A 349 -16.78 -3.39 -8.24
CA LEU A 349 -18.02 -3.04 -7.51
C LEU A 349 -19.24 -3.85 -8.00
N ALA A 350 -19.35 -4.08 -9.30
CA ALA A 350 -20.44 -4.91 -9.83
C ALA A 350 -20.37 -6.36 -9.32
N TYR A 351 -19.17 -6.90 -9.06
CA TYR A 351 -19.01 -8.20 -8.41
C TYR A 351 -19.37 -8.15 -6.93
N ALA A 352 -19.02 -7.09 -6.21
CA ALA A 352 -19.36 -6.94 -4.79
C ALA A 352 -20.88 -6.98 -4.57
N TYR A 353 -21.66 -6.29 -5.41
CA TYR A 353 -23.12 -6.37 -5.36
C TYR A 353 -23.63 -7.80 -5.62
N LYS A 354 -23.08 -8.50 -6.62
CA LYS A 354 -23.48 -9.88 -6.93
C LYS A 354 -23.19 -10.84 -5.78
N HIS A 355 -22.04 -10.72 -5.12
CA HIS A 355 -21.71 -11.52 -3.95
C HIS A 355 -22.67 -11.24 -2.80
N ARG A 356 -22.95 -9.95 -2.52
CA ARG A 356 -23.92 -9.54 -1.51
C ARG A 356 -25.31 -10.12 -1.78
N ASP A 357 -25.82 -10.01 -3.00
CA ASP A 357 -27.16 -10.49 -3.36
C ASP A 357 -27.31 -12.01 -3.13
N VAL A 358 -26.24 -12.77 -3.39
CA VAL A 358 -26.22 -14.22 -3.16
C VAL A 358 -26.28 -14.54 -1.67
N ILE A 359 -25.50 -13.85 -0.86
CA ILE A 359 -25.50 -14.03 0.60
C ILE A 359 -26.81 -13.52 1.22
N GLU A 360 -27.37 -12.42 0.75
CA GLU A 360 -28.67 -11.93 1.20
C GLU A 360 -29.79 -12.95 0.92
N ARG A 361 -29.71 -13.64 -0.23
CA ARG A 361 -30.72 -14.64 -0.63
C ARG A 361 -30.56 -15.99 0.06
N PHE A 362 -29.33 -16.49 0.20
CA PHE A 362 -29.07 -17.87 0.63
C PHE A 362 -28.34 -18.00 1.97
N GLY A 363 -27.79 -16.89 2.51
CA GLY A 363 -26.94 -16.88 3.70
C GLY A 363 -25.55 -17.49 3.49
N ARG A 364 -25.26 -18.01 2.29
CA ARG A 364 -24.01 -18.70 1.93
C ARG A 364 -23.84 -18.72 0.41
N PHE A 365 -22.70 -19.18 -0.08
CA PHE A 365 -22.44 -19.35 -1.51
C PHE A 365 -22.79 -20.77 -1.99
N PRO A 366 -23.88 -20.97 -2.75
CA PRO A 366 -24.31 -22.32 -3.13
C PRO A 366 -23.30 -23.07 -4.01
N HIS A 367 -22.50 -22.36 -4.80
CA HIS A 367 -21.46 -22.99 -5.64
C HIS A 367 -20.33 -23.63 -4.83
N ARG A 368 -20.22 -23.32 -3.53
CA ARG A 368 -19.28 -23.96 -2.61
C ARG A 368 -19.84 -25.22 -1.95
N ASN A 369 -21.12 -25.55 -2.15
CA ASN A 369 -21.76 -26.64 -1.42
C ASN A 369 -21.11 -28.00 -1.69
N GLU A 370 -20.93 -28.37 -2.96
CA GLU A 370 -20.34 -29.65 -3.35
C GLU A 370 -18.91 -29.81 -2.82
N ILE A 371 -18.06 -28.80 -3.05
CA ILE A 371 -16.65 -28.79 -2.62
C ILE A 371 -16.49 -28.75 -1.09
N LEU A 372 -17.47 -28.23 -0.35
CA LEU A 372 -17.49 -28.23 1.11
C LEU A 372 -18.32 -29.38 1.72
N GLY A 373 -18.86 -30.30 0.90
CA GLY A 373 -19.68 -31.42 1.37
C GLY A 373 -21.03 -31.02 1.98
N ARG A 374 -21.59 -29.86 1.61
CA ARG A 374 -22.90 -29.37 2.07
C ARG A 374 -24.01 -29.84 1.13
N ALA A 375 -25.16 -30.19 1.69
CA ALA A 375 -26.36 -30.43 0.89
C ALA A 375 -26.92 -29.10 0.36
N SER A 376 -27.26 -29.08 -0.94
CA SER A 376 -27.94 -27.94 -1.58
C SER A 376 -29.45 -28.03 -1.45
N THR A 377 -30.13 -26.91 -1.24
CA THR A 377 -31.60 -26.83 -1.29
C THR A 377 -32.12 -26.87 -2.73
N PRO A 378 -33.42 -27.15 -2.97
CA PRO A 378 -34.00 -27.03 -4.30
C PRO A 378 -33.84 -25.64 -4.93
N GLU A 379 -33.97 -24.55 -4.15
CA GLU A 379 -33.77 -23.20 -4.69
C GLU A 379 -32.30 -22.93 -5.06
N GLU A 380 -31.36 -23.44 -4.27
CA GLU A 380 -29.93 -23.36 -4.55
C GLU A 380 -29.57 -24.12 -5.84
N LEU A 381 -30.12 -25.32 -6.03
CA LEU A 381 -29.90 -26.12 -7.25
C LEU A 381 -30.45 -25.43 -8.50
N GLU A 382 -31.61 -24.76 -8.40
CA GLU A 382 -32.16 -24.00 -9.52
C GLU A 382 -31.32 -22.75 -9.82
N PHE A 383 -30.85 -22.06 -8.78
CA PHE A 383 -29.93 -20.94 -8.93
C PHE A 383 -28.63 -21.34 -9.62
N LEU A 384 -28.05 -22.49 -9.29
CA LEU A 384 -26.80 -22.99 -9.89
C LEU A 384 -26.90 -23.29 -11.39
N LYS A 385 -28.10 -23.36 -11.97
CA LYS A 385 -28.31 -23.49 -13.42
C LYS A 385 -28.19 -22.15 -14.16
N GLN A 386 -28.28 -21.03 -13.45
CA GLN A 386 -28.29 -19.69 -14.03
C GLN A 386 -26.86 -19.19 -14.33
N PRO A 387 -26.67 -18.35 -15.36
CA PRO A 387 -25.39 -17.69 -15.59
C PRO A 387 -25.02 -16.76 -14.43
N GLY A 388 -23.74 -16.72 -14.06
CA GLY A 388 -23.25 -15.90 -12.93
C GLY A 388 -23.52 -16.48 -11.54
N SER A 389 -23.96 -17.75 -11.46
CA SER A 389 -24.15 -18.48 -10.19
C SER A 389 -22.84 -18.96 -9.55
N ARG A 390 -21.71 -18.79 -10.26
CA ARG A 390 -20.36 -19.18 -9.85
C ARG A 390 -19.45 -17.96 -10.03
N PHE A 391 -18.54 -17.77 -9.09
CA PHE A 391 -17.54 -16.70 -9.08
C PHE A 391 -16.13 -17.28 -9.17
#